data_AF-A0A7F8RJV6-F1
#
_entry.id   AF-A0A7F8RJV6-F1
#
_cell.length_a   1.000
_cell.length_b   1.000
_cell.length_c   1.000
_cell.angle_alpha   90.00
_cell.angle_beta   90.00
_cell.angle_gamma   90.00
#
_symmetry.space_group_name_H-M   'P 1'
#
loop_
_entity.id
_entity.type
_entity.pdbx_description
1 polymer ?
#
loop_
_entity_poly.entity_id
_entity_poly.type
_entity_poly.pdbx_seq_one_letter_code
_entity_poly.pdbx_strand_id
1 'polypeptide(L)'
;MEENKQCNSMDNCEVPSKKVIEFKPPVYEQRYYFVKNLVNRHGLKKIADLGFGDATLLWMLKYHRCVQYLVGVDIAARPFEWGGGRLSPGVGGYIVPRELDLTITLYRGSAVQKDSRLCGFDLITCIEFICTDAAKKPN
;
A
#
# COMPACT_ATOMS: atom_id res chain seq x y z
N MET A 1 -43.25 -58.42 -0.49
CA MET A 1 -41.80 -58.68 -0.63
C MET A 1 -41.40 -58.26 -2.03
N GLU A 2 -40.13 -57.89 -2.23
CA GLU A 2 -39.52 -57.18 -3.37
C GLU A 2 -39.67 -55.64 -3.28
N GLU A 3 -38.83 -54.97 -2.50
CA GLU A 3 -37.39 -54.62 -2.67
C GLU A 3 -37.23 -53.17 -3.13
N ASN A 4 -36.97 -52.32 -2.13
CA ASN A 4 -36.58 -50.92 -2.26
C ASN A 4 -35.31 -50.80 -3.12
N LYS A 5 -35.44 -50.21 -4.30
CA LYS A 5 -34.29 -49.66 -5.03
C LYS A 5 -33.86 -48.36 -4.35
N GLN A 6 -32.91 -48.49 -3.42
CA GLN A 6 -32.16 -47.37 -2.88
C GLN A 6 -31.28 -46.80 -4.00
N CYS A 7 -31.67 -45.67 -4.58
CA CYS A 7 -30.80 -44.89 -5.47
C CYS A 7 -29.73 -44.18 -4.61
N ASN A 8 -28.57 -44.82 -4.43
CA ASN A 8 -27.39 -44.17 -3.89
C ASN A 8 -26.66 -43.41 -5.01
N SER A 9 -27.11 -42.20 -5.32
CA SER A 9 -26.28 -41.22 -6.02
C SER A 9 -25.64 -40.30 -4.98
N MET A 10 -24.52 -40.75 -4.40
CA MET A 10 -23.57 -39.82 -3.79
C MET A 10 -22.87 -39.10 -4.94
N ASP A 11 -23.55 -38.09 -5.48
CA ASP A 11 -22.89 -37.07 -6.28
C ASP A 11 -21.86 -36.40 -5.38
N ASN A 12 -20.59 -36.74 -5.60
CA ASN A 12 -19.47 -35.95 -5.13
C ASN A 12 -19.60 -34.58 -5.81
N CYS A 13 -20.28 -33.65 -5.14
CA CYS A 13 -20.30 -32.26 -5.53
C CYS A 13 -18.92 -31.69 -5.22
N GLU A 14 -17.95 -31.98 -6.11
CA GLU A 14 -16.69 -31.25 -6.14
C GLU A 14 -17.03 -29.80 -6.46
N VAL A 15 -17.18 -29.00 -5.40
CA VAL A 15 -17.29 -27.55 -5.50
C VAL A 15 -16.06 -27.10 -6.28
N PRO A 16 -16.22 -26.47 -7.46
CA PRO A 16 -15.07 -26.04 -8.25
C PRO A 16 -14.21 -25.14 -7.39
N SER A 17 -13.01 -25.61 -7.05
CA SER A 17 -12.05 -24.78 -6.35
C SER A 17 -11.79 -23.58 -7.25
N LYS A 18 -12.18 -22.38 -6.80
CA LYS A 18 -11.85 -21.15 -7.50
C LYS A 18 -10.35 -21.21 -7.76
N LYS A 19 -9.94 -21.20 -9.03
CA LYS A 19 -8.52 -21.04 -9.38
C LYS A 19 -8.07 -19.69 -8.82
N VAL A 20 -7.40 -19.74 -7.67
CA VAL A 20 -6.77 -18.56 -7.07
C VAL A 20 -5.51 -18.30 -7.88
N ILE A 21 -5.47 -17.16 -8.57
CA ILE A 21 -4.24 -16.72 -9.22
C ILE A 21 -3.31 -16.26 -8.10
N GLU A 22 -2.23 -17.01 -7.89
CA GLU A 22 -1.19 -16.65 -6.94
C GLU A 22 -0.09 -15.84 -7.64
N PHE A 23 0.24 -14.68 -7.06
CA PHE A 23 1.33 -13.84 -7.52
C PHE A 23 2.52 -13.95 -6.55
N LYS A 24 3.73 -14.06 -7.09
CA LYS A 24 4.98 -14.10 -6.32
C LYS A 24 5.95 -13.03 -6.87
N PRO A 25 6.24 -11.96 -6.12
CA PRO A 25 5.67 -11.59 -4.81
C PRO A 25 4.17 -11.22 -4.94
N PRO A 26 3.43 -11.10 -3.82
CA PRO A 26 2.05 -10.63 -3.83
C PRO A 26 1.86 -9.32 -4.60
N VAL A 27 0.70 -9.13 -5.24
CA VAL A 27 0.43 -7.98 -6.12
C VAL A 27 0.64 -6.63 -5.41
N TYR A 28 0.27 -6.51 -4.14
CA TYR A 28 0.46 -5.28 -3.38
C TYR A 28 1.94 -4.88 -3.28
N GLU A 29 2.83 -5.85 -3.10
CA GLU A 29 4.27 -5.59 -3.10
C GLU A 29 4.77 -5.18 -4.47
N GLN A 30 4.29 -5.82 -5.55
CA GLN A 30 4.67 -5.47 -6.91
C GLN A 30 4.36 -4.00 -7.21
N ARG A 31 3.22 -3.48 -6.73
CA ARG A 31 2.85 -2.06 -6.87
C ARG A 31 3.82 -1.13 -6.13
N TYR A 32 4.22 -1.49 -4.91
CA TYR A 32 5.21 -0.69 -4.17
C TYR A 32 6.60 -0.75 -4.82
N TYR A 33 7.02 -1.91 -5.33
CA TYR A 33 8.27 -2.03 -6.09
C TYR A 33 8.26 -1.19 -7.36
N PHE A 34 7.11 -1.12 -8.05
CA PHE A 34 6.97 -0.25 -9.21
C PHE A 34 7.25 1.22 -8.86
N VAL A 35 6.60 1.74 -7.80
CA VAL A 35 6.84 3.12 -7.32
C VAL A 35 8.29 3.32 -6.89
N LYS A 36 8.83 2.39 -6.11
CA LYS A 36 10.23 2.41 -5.65
C LYS A 36 11.21 2.53 -6.83
N ASN A 37 10.99 1.76 -7.88
CA ASN A 37 11.82 1.78 -9.08
C ASN A 37 11.70 3.11 -9.83
N LEU A 38 10.50 3.70 -9.89
CA LEU A 38 10.29 5.03 -10.50
C LEU A 38 11.05 6.12 -9.73
N VAL A 39 10.92 6.14 -8.40
CA VAL A 39 11.62 7.09 -7.53
C VAL A 39 13.13 7.00 -7.71
N ASN A 40 13.67 5.78 -7.73
CA ASN A 40 15.11 5.57 -7.89
C ASN A 40 15.61 5.93 -9.29
N ARG A 41 14.88 5.54 -10.34
CA ARG A 41 15.26 5.80 -11.74
C ARG A 41 15.35 7.30 -12.04
N HIS A 42 14.43 8.09 -11.48
CA HIS A 42 14.33 9.52 -11.77
C HIS A 42 14.90 10.42 -10.67
N GLY A 43 15.44 9.85 -9.59
CA GLY A 43 16.03 10.62 -8.49
C GLY A 43 15.03 11.56 -7.81
N LEU A 44 13.76 11.14 -7.68
CA LEU A 44 12.68 11.97 -7.15
C LEU A 44 12.92 12.27 -5.65
N LYS A 45 12.67 13.51 -5.23
CA LYS A 45 13.03 14.02 -3.91
C LYS A 45 11.83 14.23 -3.00
N LYS A 46 10.71 14.72 -3.55
CA LYS A 46 9.48 15.04 -2.81
C LYS A 46 8.35 14.11 -3.26
N ILE A 47 7.95 13.19 -2.38
CA ILE A 47 6.93 12.18 -2.68
C ILE A 47 5.80 12.25 -1.64
N ALA A 48 4.56 12.27 -2.11
CA ALA A 48 3.36 12.21 -1.28
C ALA A 48 2.55 10.95 -1.60
N ASP A 49 2.04 10.27 -0.57
CA ASP A 49 1.17 9.11 -0.69
C ASP A 49 -0.21 9.42 -0.11
N LEU A 50 -1.22 9.43 -0.97
CA LEU A 50 -2.62 9.68 -0.62
C LEU A 50 -3.32 8.34 -0.37
N GLY A 51 -3.79 8.14 0.86
CA GLY A 51 -4.27 6.85 1.35
C GLY A 51 -3.13 5.93 1.78
N PHE A 52 -2.14 6.45 2.51
CA PHE A 52 -0.92 5.70 2.84
C PHE A 52 -1.14 4.47 3.73
N GLY A 53 -2.33 4.29 4.32
CA GLY A 53 -2.71 3.10 5.07
C GLY A 53 -1.71 2.73 6.18
N ASP A 54 -1.02 1.62 6.00
CA ASP A 54 -0.05 1.06 6.97
C ASP A 54 1.38 1.64 6.87
N ALA A 55 1.53 2.68 6.05
CA ALA A 55 2.78 3.37 5.74
C ALA A 55 3.88 2.47 5.14
N THR A 56 3.54 1.29 4.59
CA THR A 56 4.54 0.37 4.00
C THR A 56 5.30 1.03 2.86
N LEU A 57 4.63 1.76 1.96
CA LEU A 57 5.29 2.45 0.86
C LEU A 57 6.27 3.53 1.37
N LEU A 58 5.82 4.38 2.29
CA LEU A 58 6.67 5.41 2.90
C LEU A 58 7.88 4.80 3.61
N TRP A 59 7.68 3.68 4.31
CA TRP A 59 8.77 2.93 4.95
C TRP A 59 9.78 2.38 3.93
N MET A 60 9.34 1.87 2.79
CA MET A 60 10.25 1.42 1.73
C MET A 60 11.03 2.59 1.13
N LEU A 61 10.38 3.74 0.92
CA LEU A 61 10.98 4.92 0.30
C LEU A 61 11.98 5.65 1.22
N LYS A 62 11.82 5.58 2.55
CA LYS A 62 12.68 6.30 3.50
C LYS A 62 14.17 5.95 3.39
N TYR A 63 14.49 4.77 2.87
CA TYR A 63 15.87 4.30 2.72
C TYR A 63 16.52 4.74 1.39
N HIS A 64 15.78 5.37 0.49
CA HIS A 64 16.34 5.92 -0.74
C HIS A 64 17.01 7.27 -0.48
N ARG A 65 18.29 7.38 -0.83
CA ARG A 65 19.13 8.56 -0.56
C ARG A 65 18.66 9.83 -1.30
N CYS A 66 18.07 9.69 -2.48
CA CYS A 66 17.54 10.82 -3.24
C CYS A 66 16.33 11.49 -2.57
N VAL A 67 15.54 10.73 -1.79
CA VAL A 67 14.29 11.20 -1.19
C VAL A 67 14.58 12.13 -0.02
N GLN A 68 14.01 13.32 -0.01
CA GLN A 68 14.21 14.33 1.04
C GLN A 68 12.90 14.68 1.76
N TYR A 69 11.74 14.51 1.10
CA TYR A 69 10.44 14.76 1.69
C TYR A 69 9.48 13.61 1.39
N LEU A 70 8.95 13.01 2.44
CA LEU A 70 7.88 12.03 2.38
C LEU A 70 6.65 12.58 3.09
N VAL A 71 5.52 12.61 2.40
CA VAL A 71 4.24 12.98 2.99
C VAL A 71 3.27 11.81 2.87
N GLY A 72 2.58 11.50 3.96
CA GLY A 72 1.41 10.61 3.94
C GLY A 72 0.16 11.41 4.26
N VAL A 73 -0.90 11.25 3.47
CA VAL A 73 -2.23 11.80 3.78
C VAL A 73 -3.22 10.65 3.87
N ASP A 74 -3.92 10.50 5.00
CA ASP A 74 -4.96 9.48 5.13
C ASP A 74 -6.07 9.97 6.07
N ILE A 75 -7.34 9.66 5.76
CA ILE A 75 -8.50 10.06 6.58
C ILE A 75 -8.48 9.30 7.92
N ALA A 76 -8.01 8.05 7.87
CA ALA A 76 -7.87 7.15 9.00
C ALA A 76 -6.51 7.26 9.69
N ALA A 77 -5.67 8.25 9.33
CA ALA A 77 -4.35 8.43 9.94
C ALA A 77 -4.45 8.54 11.47
N ARG A 78 -3.71 7.68 12.16
CA ARG A 78 -3.59 7.65 13.62
C ARG A 78 -2.18 8.09 14.03
N PRO A 79 -2.02 9.33 14.54
CA PRO A 79 -0.70 9.92 14.77
C PRO A 79 0.23 9.10 15.68
N PHE A 80 -0.34 8.42 16.69
CA PHE A 80 0.44 7.66 17.68
C PHE A 80 0.92 6.29 17.17
N GLU A 81 0.19 5.66 16.24
CA GLU A 81 0.55 4.34 15.70
C GLU A 81 1.78 4.40 14.79
N TRP A 82 1.97 5.54 14.10
CA TRP A 82 3.03 5.71 13.10
C TRP A 82 4.19 6.61 13.54
N GLY A 83 3.96 7.45 14.56
CA GLY A 83 4.90 8.49 15.01
C GLY A 83 6.12 8.04 15.80
N GLY A 84 6.29 6.74 16.09
CA GLY A 84 7.41 6.26 16.93
C GLY A 84 8.17 5.03 16.41
N GLY A 85 7.49 4.08 15.77
CA GLY A 85 8.10 2.78 15.47
C GLY A 85 8.66 2.65 14.06
N ARG A 86 7.80 2.77 13.04
CA ARG A 86 8.15 2.31 11.68
C ARG A 86 8.90 3.36 10.87
N LEU A 87 8.49 4.62 10.94
CA LEU A 87 9.05 5.69 10.10
C LEU A 87 10.19 6.46 10.75
N SER A 88 10.40 6.28 12.06
CA SER A 88 11.53 6.87 12.77
C SER A 88 12.88 6.36 12.24
N PRO A 89 13.97 7.14 12.43
CA PRO A 89 15.31 6.66 12.18
C PRO A 89 15.58 5.43 13.05
N GLY A 90 16.02 4.34 12.44
CA GLY A 90 16.54 3.19 13.18
C GLY A 90 17.92 3.50 13.77
N VAL A 91 18.42 2.65 14.68
CA VAL A 91 19.75 2.80 15.32
C VAL A 91 20.86 3.04 14.28
N GLY A 92 20.86 2.29 13.18
CA GLY A 92 21.85 2.46 12.10
C GLY A 92 21.85 3.84 11.45
N GLY A 93 20.72 4.56 11.45
CA GLY A 93 20.63 5.92 10.93
C GLY A 93 21.32 6.97 11.79
N TYR A 94 21.54 6.69 13.08
CA TYR A 94 22.32 7.55 13.97
C TYR A 94 23.83 7.24 13.90
N ILE A 95 24.19 5.99 13.57
CA ILE A 95 25.59 5.55 13.43
C ILE A 95 26.15 6.00 12.08
N VAL A 96 25.38 5.79 11.01
CA VAL A 96 25.73 6.19 9.64
C VAL A 96 24.63 7.13 9.14
N PRO A 97 24.75 8.44 9.41
CA PRO A 97 23.75 9.40 9.01
C PRO A 97 23.66 9.50 7.48
N ARG A 98 22.50 9.95 7.01
CA ARG A 98 22.27 10.23 5.60
C ARG A 98 23.05 11.49 5.20
N GLU A 99 23.52 11.54 3.96
CA GLU A 99 24.13 12.75 3.37
C GLU A 99 23.13 13.89 3.23
N LEU A 100 21.85 13.55 3.00
CA LEU A 100 20.76 14.49 2.81
C LEU A 100 19.65 14.18 3.81
N ASP A 101 19.16 15.24 4.46
CA ASP A 101 18.07 15.17 5.42
C ASP A 101 16.80 14.61 4.80
N LEU A 102 16.06 13.87 5.62
CA LEU A 102 14.75 13.32 5.27
C LEU A 102 13.72 13.85 6.25
N THR A 103 12.72 14.56 5.73
CA THR A 103 11.53 14.95 6.48
C THR A 103 10.39 14.00 6.12
N ILE A 104 9.76 13.42 7.15
CA ILE A 104 8.56 12.60 6.98
C ILE A 104 7.41 13.29 7.73
N THR A 105 6.29 13.55 7.06
CA THR A 105 5.12 14.20 7.67
C THR A 105 3.85 13.43 7.33
N LEU A 106 3.07 13.10 8.37
CA LEU A 106 1.80 12.43 8.22
C LEU A 106 0.66 13.39 8.54
N TYR A 107 -0.28 13.52 7.62
CA TYR A 107 -1.49 14.32 7.79
C TYR A 107 -2.70 13.41 7.90
N ARG A 108 -3.56 13.73 8.86
CA ARG A 108 -4.94 13.26 8.84
C ARG A 108 -5.75 14.20 7.94
N GLY A 109 -6.17 13.72 6.79
CA GLY A 109 -6.81 14.56 5.77
C GLY A 109 -7.42 13.75 4.64
N SER A 110 -8.25 14.40 3.84
CA SER A 110 -8.92 13.79 2.70
C SER A 110 -8.30 14.22 1.39
N ALA A 111 -8.05 13.28 0.48
CA ALA A 111 -7.48 13.57 -0.85
C ALA A 111 -8.37 14.45 -1.72
N VAL A 112 -9.69 14.53 -1.44
CA VAL A 112 -10.60 15.42 -2.18
C VAL A 112 -10.50 16.88 -1.74
N GLN A 113 -9.85 17.14 -0.60
CA GLN A 113 -9.63 18.49 -0.11
C GLN A 113 -8.32 19.04 -0.66
N LYS A 114 -8.40 20.21 -1.30
CA LYS A 114 -7.20 20.91 -1.79
C LYS A 114 -6.37 21.40 -0.61
N ASP A 115 -5.07 21.18 -0.70
CA ASP A 115 -4.11 21.65 0.29
C ASP A 115 -2.83 22.13 -0.42
N SER A 116 -2.46 23.40 -0.20
CA SER A 116 -1.31 24.00 -0.86
C SER A 116 0.03 23.42 -0.40
N ARG A 117 0.08 22.71 0.73
CA ARG A 117 1.30 22.05 1.22
C ARG A 117 1.77 20.92 0.32
N LEU A 118 0.88 20.36 -0.50
CA LEU A 118 1.19 19.32 -1.48
C LEU A 118 1.65 19.88 -2.84
N CYS A 119 1.72 21.20 -3.01
CA CYS A 119 2.23 21.81 -4.23
C CYS A 119 3.74 21.60 -4.39
N GLY A 120 4.20 21.36 -5.62
CA GLY A 120 5.63 21.21 -5.93
C GLY A 120 6.25 19.88 -5.49
N PHE A 121 5.43 18.84 -5.31
CA PHE A 121 5.89 17.46 -5.17
C PHE A 121 6.27 16.87 -6.52
N ASP A 122 7.32 16.04 -6.54
CA ASP A 122 7.80 15.39 -7.76
C ASP A 122 6.93 14.18 -8.14
N LEU A 123 6.35 13.54 -7.12
CA LEU A 123 5.47 12.38 -7.28
C LEU A 123 4.36 12.40 -6.23
N ILE A 124 3.14 12.12 -6.68
CA ILE A 124 2.00 11.82 -5.82
C ILE A 124 1.52 10.40 -6.16
N THR A 125 1.41 9.54 -5.15
CA THR A 125 0.89 8.18 -5.27
C THR A 125 -0.51 8.08 -4.65
N CYS A 126 -1.33 7.22 -5.24
CA CYS A 126 -2.70 6.91 -4.79
C CYS A 126 -2.93 5.40 -4.99
N ILE A 127 -2.10 4.57 -4.36
CA ILE A 127 -2.12 3.12 -4.59
C ILE A 127 -3.32 2.50 -3.87
N GLU A 128 -4.18 1.80 -4.62
CA GLU A 128 -5.43 1.21 -4.11
C GLU A 128 -6.40 2.21 -3.45
N PHE A 129 -6.21 3.50 -3.70
CA PHE A 129 -7.03 4.56 -3.11
C PHE A 129 -8.39 4.70 -3.79
N ILE A 130 -8.41 4.58 -5.14
CA ILE A 130 -9.64 4.68 -5.93
C ILE A 130 -10.07 3.27 -6.31
N CYS A 131 -11.06 2.73 -5.61
CA CYS A 131 -11.80 1.59 -6.13
C CYS A 131 -12.74 2.09 -7.22
N THR A 132 -12.54 1.64 -8.46
CA THR A 132 -13.62 1.69 -9.44
C THR A 132 -14.69 0.71 -8.98
N ASP A 133 -15.95 1.14 -8.97
CA ASP A 133 -17.15 0.39 -8.52
C ASP A 133 -17.48 -0.85 -9.39
N ALA A 134 -16.48 -1.54 -9.95
CA ALA A 134 -16.65 -2.71 -10.81
C ALA A 134 -17.01 -4.01 -10.04
N ALA A 135 -17.16 -3.95 -8.72
CA ALA A 135 -17.42 -5.13 -7.88
C ALA A 135 -18.68 -5.03 -7.01
N LYS A 136 -19.63 -4.14 -7.31
CA LYS A 136 -21.00 -4.33 -6.81
C LYS A 136 -21.62 -5.49 -7.59
N LYS A 137 -21.53 -6.70 -7.03
CA LYS A 137 -22.39 -7.80 -7.46
C LYS A 137 -23.85 -7.30 -7.39
N PRO A 138 -24.65 -7.46 -8.45
CA PRO A 138 -26.09 -7.25 -8.31
C PRO A 138 -26.61 -8.22 -7.24
N ASN A 139 -27.40 -7.68 -6.31
CA ASN A 139 -28.21 -8.47 -5.38
C ASN A 139 -29.23 -9.32 -6.13
#